data_AF-A0A8T6IC07-F1
#
_entry.id   AF-A0A8T6IC07-F1
#
_cell.length_a   1.000
_cell.length_b   1.000
_cell.length_c   1.000
_cell.angle_alpha   90.00
_cell.angle_beta   90.00
_cell.angle_gamma   90.00
#
_symmetry.space_group_name_H-M   'P 1'
#
loop_
_entity.id
_entity.type
_entity.pdbx_description
1 polymer ?
#
loop_
_entity_poly.entity_id
_entity_poly.type
_entity_poly.pdbx_seq_one_letter_code
_entity_poly.pdbx_strand_id
1 'polypeptide(L)'
;MASRLGGEAVSDTDAKVREAQHLLGQGAPDAAAALMEEVLARDPEHHEARYALAVARRHQHRWPAALETLNAVLATRPDFGRAHQEAGYNYIALKNFDRAGPAFERAVAADPSLVNSWKCLAKLHQDAGDTERLAAVTDQLAFLQTLPPELLAVVSYLSEDRLVDAERLCKRFLQSNRTHVEGMRLLAEIATRNRAYDEAEFVLESCVEFHPEHRNARLQYVNVLMRMQKFARAHEQAERLLRE
;
A
#
# COMPACT_ATOMS: atom_id res chain seq x y z
N MET A 1 5.35 22.55 31.57
CA MET A 1 4.90 23.35 30.40
C MET A 1 5.51 22.90 29.06
N ALA A 2 6.52 22.01 29.01
CA ALA A 2 7.12 21.54 27.76
C ALA A 2 6.27 20.56 26.90
N SER A 3 5.25 19.91 27.48
CA SER A 3 4.44 18.91 26.77
C SER A 3 3.34 19.49 25.85
N ARG A 4 2.93 20.76 26.04
CA ARG A 4 1.93 21.41 25.14
C ARG A 4 2.54 21.93 23.84
N LEU A 5 3.77 22.45 23.91
CA LEU A 5 4.49 22.97 22.73
C LEU A 5 4.83 21.87 21.72
N GLY A 6 5.10 20.65 22.18
CA GLY A 6 5.33 19.50 21.28
C GLY A 6 4.08 19.03 20.56
N GLY A 7 2.90 19.10 21.20
CA GLY A 7 1.63 18.73 20.56
C GLY A 7 1.15 19.74 19.53
N GLU A 8 1.33 21.04 19.79
CA GLU A 8 0.98 22.12 18.85
C GLU A 8 1.93 22.15 17.63
N ALA A 9 3.23 21.93 17.83
CA ALA A 9 4.21 21.90 16.73
C ALA A 9 4.06 20.68 15.80
N VAL A 10 3.67 19.51 16.34
CA VAL A 10 3.36 18.33 15.53
C VAL A 10 2.05 18.56 14.75
N SER A 11 1.04 19.16 15.38
CA SER A 11 -0.21 19.52 14.70
C SER A 11 -0.02 20.57 13.59
N ASP A 12 0.89 21.53 13.76
CA ASP A 12 1.23 22.54 12.75
C ASP A 12 1.97 21.90 11.57
N THR A 13 2.94 21.03 11.85
CA THR A 13 3.70 20.33 10.81
C THR A 13 2.81 19.43 9.94
N ASP A 14 1.94 18.63 10.55
CA ASP A 14 0.99 17.79 9.83
C ASP A 14 0.01 18.61 8.98
N ALA A 15 -0.38 19.80 9.46
CA ALA A 15 -1.21 20.72 8.68
C ALA A 15 -0.48 21.24 7.45
N LYS A 16 0.78 21.65 7.61
CA LYS A 16 1.64 22.09 6.49
C LYS A 16 1.87 20.98 5.47
N VAL A 17 2.05 19.73 5.90
CA VAL A 17 2.17 18.58 4.97
C VAL A 17 0.90 18.40 4.14
N ARG A 18 -0.29 18.48 4.78
CA ARG A 18 -1.57 18.42 4.06
C ARG A 18 -1.74 19.60 3.09
N GLU A 19 -1.33 20.80 3.48
CA GLU A 19 -1.35 21.98 2.62
C GLU A 19 -0.42 21.82 1.41
N ALA A 20 0.81 21.33 1.60
CA ALA A 20 1.72 21.04 0.50
C ALA A 20 1.16 20.00 -0.47
N GLN A 21 0.51 18.95 0.03
CA GLN A 21 -0.20 17.97 -0.82
C GLN A 21 -1.32 18.62 -1.63
N HIS A 22 -2.06 19.56 -1.02
CA HIS A 22 -3.09 20.33 -1.73
C HIS A 22 -2.50 21.22 -2.83
N LEU A 23 -1.42 21.95 -2.52
CA LEU A 23 -0.70 22.79 -3.48
C LEU A 23 -0.16 21.97 -4.67
N LEU A 24 0.35 20.76 -4.41
CA LEU A 24 0.76 19.84 -5.48
C LEU A 24 -0.41 19.44 -6.38
N GLY A 25 -1.59 19.18 -5.79
CA GLY A 25 -2.82 18.91 -6.54
C GLY A 25 -3.31 20.09 -7.39
N GLN A 26 -2.98 21.32 -6.98
CA GLN A 26 -3.29 22.55 -7.73
C GLN A 26 -2.23 22.90 -8.80
N GLY A 27 -1.14 22.12 -8.90
CA GLY A 27 -0.05 22.42 -9.81
C GLY A 27 0.84 23.59 -9.35
N ALA A 28 0.93 23.83 -8.04
CA ALA A 28 1.81 24.84 -7.43
C ALA A 28 3.02 24.19 -6.71
N PRO A 29 3.93 23.49 -7.43
CA PRO A 29 5.00 22.73 -6.80
C PRO A 29 6.07 23.62 -6.14
N ASP A 30 6.24 24.86 -6.60
CA ASP A 30 7.18 25.81 -5.98
C ASP A 30 6.76 26.20 -4.57
N ALA A 31 5.47 26.52 -4.39
CA ALA A 31 4.91 26.82 -3.07
C ALA A 31 4.97 25.59 -2.15
N ALA A 32 4.64 24.41 -2.68
CA ALA A 32 4.73 23.16 -1.92
C ALA A 32 6.17 22.86 -1.47
N ALA A 33 7.16 23.05 -2.35
CA ALA A 33 8.57 22.85 -2.03
C ALA A 33 9.04 23.81 -0.93
N ALA A 34 8.73 25.11 -1.05
CA ALA A 34 9.08 26.11 -0.04
C ALA A 34 8.48 25.77 1.33
N LEU A 35 7.21 25.37 1.37
CA LEU A 35 6.53 24.99 2.60
C LEU A 35 7.17 23.74 3.25
N MET A 36 7.59 22.75 2.46
CA MET A 36 8.28 21.56 2.99
C MET A 36 9.71 21.85 3.43
N GLU A 37 10.42 22.77 2.77
CA GLU A 37 11.74 23.23 3.21
C GLU A 37 11.65 23.97 4.55
N GLU A 38 10.60 24.76 4.80
CA GLU A 38 10.34 25.35 6.14
C GLU A 38 10.12 24.28 7.22
N VAL A 39 9.34 23.24 6.90
CA VAL A 39 9.10 22.13 7.82
C VAL A 39 10.43 21.44 8.14
N LEU A 40 11.21 21.10 7.12
CA LEU A 40 12.48 20.39 7.29
C LEU A 40 13.57 21.22 7.95
N ALA A 41 13.49 22.55 7.91
CA ALA A 41 14.37 23.42 8.68
C ALA A 41 14.12 23.34 10.20
N ARG A 42 12.89 23.00 10.61
CA ARG A 42 12.50 22.83 12.02
C ARG A 42 12.63 21.39 12.48
N ASP A 43 12.22 20.45 11.63
CA ASP A 43 12.31 19.01 11.83
C ASP A 43 12.98 18.33 10.63
N PRO A 44 14.32 18.25 10.64
CA PRO A 44 15.05 17.60 9.56
C PRO A 44 14.72 16.13 9.38
N GLU A 45 14.12 15.43 10.34
CA GLU A 45 13.84 13.98 10.23
C GLU A 45 12.40 13.70 9.76
N HIS A 46 11.62 14.74 9.44
CA HIS A 46 10.21 14.60 9.05
C HIS A 46 10.04 13.91 7.67
N HIS A 47 9.89 12.59 7.68
CA HIS A 47 9.85 11.76 6.48
C HIS A 47 8.73 12.12 5.49
N GLU A 48 7.50 12.38 5.93
CA GLU A 48 6.40 12.78 5.02
C GLU A 48 6.65 14.13 4.36
N ALA A 49 7.36 15.06 5.04
CA ALA A 49 7.67 16.37 4.49
C ALA A 49 8.80 16.26 3.46
N ARG A 50 9.81 15.44 3.77
CA ARG A 50 10.88 15.10 2.82
C ARG A 50 10.34 14.37 1.59
N TYR A 51 9.37 13.45 1.77
CA TYR A 51 8.67 12.80 0.66
C TYR A 51 7.88 13.81 -0.19
N ALA A 52 7.06 14.68 0.43
CA ALA A 52 6.32 15.72 -0.28
C ALA A 52 7.24 16.69 -1.03
N LEU A 53 8.41 17.02 -0.47
CA LEU A 53 9.44 17.81 -1.15
C LEU A 53 10.00 17.09 -2.38
N ALA A 54 10.21 15.77 -2.32
CA ALA A 54 10.63 15.00 -3.49
C ALA A 54 9.58 15.00 -4.60
N VAL A 55 8.29 14.87 -4.24
CA VAL A 55 7.17 15.00 -5.19
C VAL A 55 7.17 16.39 -5.82
N ALA A 56 7.31 17.45 -5.03
CA ALA A 56 7.39 18.82 -5.53
C ALA A 56 8.55 19.02 -6.50
N ARG A 57 9.75 18.53 -6.16
CA ARG A 57 10.95 18.56 -7.02
C ARG A 57 10.74 17.80 -8.33
N ARG A 58 10.01 16.67 -8.30
CA ARG A 58 9.58 15.98 -9.52
C ARG A 58 8.67 16.89 -10.36
N HIS A 59 7.64 17.50 -9.78
CA HIS A 59 6.77 18.41 -10.52
C HIS A 59 7.48 19.67 -11.05
N GLN A 60 8.59 20.09 -10.44
CA GLN A 60 9.49 21.14 -10.93
C GLN A 60 10.46 20.67 -12.03
N HIS A 61 10.39 19.41 -12.47
CA HIS A 61 11.34 18.79 -13.38
C HIS A 61 12.78 18.70 -12.86
N ARG A 62 12.98 18.81 -11.54
CA ARG A 62 14.28 18.68 -10.86
C ARG A 62 14.55 17.22 -10.46
N TRP A 63 14.52 16.33 -11.45
CA TRP A 63 14.56 14.87 -11.23
C TRP A 63 15.76 14.38 -10.42
N PRO A 64 17.01 14.84 -10.66
CA PRO A 64 18.15 14.43 -9.85
C PRO A 64 18.01 14.83 -8.38
N ALA A 65 17.57 16.06 -8.11
CA ALA A 65 17.34 16.54 -6.74
C ALA A 65 16.20 15.78 -6.05
N ALA A 66 15.14 15.40 -6.78
CA ALA A 66 14.09 14.55 -6.26
C ALA A 66 14.63 13.17 -5.85
N LEU A 67 15.47 12.54 -6.69
CA LEU A 67 16.10 11.26 -6.37
C LEU A 67 17.04 11.33 -5.16
N GLU A 68 17.84 12.39 -5.03
CA GLU A 68 18.66 12.62 -3.83
C GLU A 68 17.80 12.73 -2.56
N THR A 69 16.67 13.43 -2.65
CA THR A 69 15.71 13.57 -1.56
C THR A 69 15.09 12.23 -1.18
N LEU A 70 14.70 11.42 -2.18
CA LEU A 70 14.14 10.08 -1.98
C LEU A 70 15.15 9.12 -1.39
N ASN A 71 16.43 9.21 -1.77
CA ASN A 71 17.48 8.39 -1.17
C ASN A 71 17.61 8.64 0.34
N ALA A 72 17.48 9.89 0.79
CA ALA A 72 17.46 10.22 2.22
C ALA A 72 16.23 9.65 2.94
N VAL A 73 15.05 9.64 2.28
CA VAL A 73 13.84 9.00 2.81
C VAL A 73 14.05 7.48 2.94
N LEU A 74 14.57 6.84 1.88
CA LEU A 74 14.75 5.39 1.81
C LEU A 74 15.89 4.89 2.70
N ALA A 75 16.84 5.74 3.07
CA ALA A 75 17.89 5.40 4.03
C ALA A 75 17.35 5.18 5.45
N THR A 76 16.27 5.88 5.81
CA THR A 76 15.61 5.75 7.12
C THR A 76 14.38 4.83 7.08
N ARG A 77 13.70 4.76 5.93
CA ARG A 77 12.52 3.91 5.69
C ARG A 77 12.67 3.10 4.40
N PRO A 78 13.42 1.99 4.42
CA PRO A 78 13.68 1.19 3.21
C PRO A 78 12.44 0.58 2.57
N ASP A 79 11.38 0.42 3.35
CA ASP A 79 10.08 -0.17 3.02
C ASP A 79 9.02 0.89 2.62
N PHE A 80 9.40 2.16 2.45
CA PHE A 80 8.42 3.18 2.09
C PHE A 80 8.02 3.09 0.60
N GLY A 81 6.96 2.32 0.31
CA GLY A 81 6.49 2.02 -1.05
C GLY A 81 6.24 3.27 -1.91
N ARG A 82 5.61 4.31 -1.35
CA ARG A 82 5.37 5.58 -2.04
C ARG A 82 6.68 6.25 -2.49
N ALA A 83 7.75 6.17 -1.71
CA ALA A 83 9.06 6.73 -2.08
C ALA A 83 9.70 5.96 -3.25
N HIS A 84 9.59 4.63 -3.27
CA HIS A 84 10.03 3.82 -4.42
C HIS A 84 9.22 4.13 -5.69
N GLN A 85 7.90 4.31 -5.57
CA GLN A 85 7.05 4.73 -6.69
C GLN A 85 7.50 6.08 -7.26
N GLU A 86 7.74 7.07 -6.40
CA GLU A 86 8.22 8.38 -6.84
C GLU A 86 9.61 8.29 -7.47
N ALA A 87 10.50 7.42 -6.99
CA ALA A 87 11.78 7.17 -7.65
C ALA A 87 11.58 6.61 -9.06
N GLY A 88 10.64 5.67 -9.23
CA GLY A 88 10.24 5.12 -10.52
C GLY A 88 9.78 6.20 -11.51
N TYR A 89 8.93 7.14 -11.07
CA TYR A 89 8.52 8.27 -11.92
C TYR A 89 9.68 9.16 -12.34
N ASN A 90 10.59 9.47 -11.42
CA ASN A 90 11.78 10.26 -11.74
C ASN A 90 12.71 9.53 -12.74
N TYR A 91 12.86 8.21 -12.61
CA TYR A 91 13.63 7.41 -13.56
C TYR A 91 12.97 7.34 -14.95
N ILE A 92 11.64 7.23 -15.04
CA ILE A 92 10.92 7.35 -16.32
C ILE A 92 11.17 8.72 -16.96
N ALA A 93 11.09 9.82 -16.18
CA ALA A 93 11.33 11.16 -16.70
C ALA A 93 12.76 11.35 -17.24
N LEU A 94 13.72 10.66 -16.62
CA LEU A 94 15.13 10.59 -17.06
C LEU A 94 15.38 9.55 -18.17
N LYS A 95 14.34 8.86 -18.66
CA LYS A 95 14.44 7.74 -19.63
C LYS A 95 15.36 6.60 -19.17
N ASN A 96 15.53 6.44 -17.86
CA ASN A 96 16.35 5.39 -17.26
C ASN A 96 15.46 4.19 -16.89
N PHE A 97 15.00 3.46 -17.91
CA PHE A 97 14.05 2.36 -17.72
C PHE A 97 14.65 1.19 -16.91
N ASP A 98 15.97 0.98 -17.01
CA ASP A 98 16.72 -0.02 -16.25
C ASP A 98 16.59 0.17 -14.73
N ARG A 99 16.45 1.43 -14.26
CA ARG A 99 16.20 1.74 -12.85
C ARG A 99 14.73 1.96 -12.52
N ALA A 100 13.89 2.33 -13.49
CA ALA A 100 12.47 2.55 -13.28
C ALA A 100 11.74 1.26 -12.90
N GLY A 101 11.95 0.16 -13.65
CA GLY A 101 11.32 -1.14 -13.37
C GLY A 101 11.58 -1.62 -11.93
N PRO A 102 12.84 -1.77 -11.50
CA PRO A 102 13.17 -2.17 -10.14
C PRO A 102 12.62 -1.24 -9.06
N ALA A 103 12.51 0.07 -9.33
CA ALA A 103 11.90 1.00 -8.39
C ALA A 103 10.40 0.73 -8.21
N PHE A 104 9.65 0.50 -9.30
CA PHE A 104 8.23 0.13 -9.17
C PHE A 104 8.02 -1.27 -8.59
N GLU A 105 8.90 -2.24 -8.90
CA GLU A 105 8.86 -3.57 -8.28
C GLU A 105 9.02 -3.48 -6.75
N ARG A 106 9.97 -2.66 -6.29
CA ARG A 106 10.13 -2.38 -4.85
C ARG A 106 8.93 -1.64 -4.26
N ALA A 107 8.30 -0.75 -5.03
CA ALA A 107 7.12 -0.03 -4.60
C ALA A 107 5.95 -0.98 -4.33
N VAL A 108 5.66 -1.89 -5.26
CA VAL A 108 4.53 -2.83 -5.12
C VAL A 108 4.82 -3.96 -4.14
N ALA A 109 6.10 -4.33 -3.94
CA ALA A 109 6.49 -5.26 -2.90
C ALA A 109 6.31 -4.67 -1.49
N ALA A 110 6.59 -3.37 -1.34
CA ALA A 110 6.39 -2.64 -0.10
C ALA A 110 4.90 -2.35 0.16
N ASP A 111 4.19 -1.81 -0.84
CA ASP A 111 2.76 -1.52 -0.76
C ASP A 111 2.05 -2.01 -2.04
N PRO A 112 1.41 -3.20 -1.98
CA PRO A 112 0.69 -3.77 -3.11
C PRO A 112 -0.51 -2.94 -3.58
N SER A 113 -1.01 -2.00 -2.76
CA SER A 113 -2.16 -1.16 -3.11
C SER A 113 -1.82 -0.02 -4.09
N LEU A 114 -0.53 0.18 -4.40
CA LEU A 114 -0.05 1.23 -5.30
C LEU A 114 -0.39 0.94 -6.77
N VAL A 115 -1.66 1.13 -7.13
CA VAL A 115 -2.22 0.88 -8.47
C VAL A 115 -1.40 1.53 -9.59
N ASN A 116 -0.89 2.75 -9.38
CA ASN A 116 -0.12 3.43 -10.41
C ASN A 116 1.27 2.82 -10.62
N SER A 117 1.87 2.21 -9.59
CA SER A 117 3.11 1.44 -9.74
C SER A 117 2.89 0.21 -10.62
N TRP A 118 1.79 -0.53 -10.40
CA TRP A 118 1.40 -1.65 -11.27
C TRP A 118 1.14 -1.22 -12.72
N LYS A 119 0.46 -0.08 -12.94
CA LYS A 119 0.29 0.48 -14.30
C LYS A 119 1.62 0.79 -14.99
N CYS A 120 2.58 1.37 -14.25
CA CYS A 120 3.90 1.63 -14.78
C CYS A 120 4.67 0.36 -15.10
N LEU A 121 4.61 -0.66 -14.24
CA LEU A 121 5.20 -1.98 -14.52
C LEU A 121 4.58 -2.63 -15.76
N ALA A 122 3.24 -2.60 -15.88
CA ALA A 122 2.55 -3.15 -17.05
C ALA A 122 3.07 -2.50 -18.33
N LYS A 123 3.17 -1.16 -18.33
CA LYS A 123 3.69 -0.42 -19.48
C LYS A 123 5.15 -0.77 -19.79
N LEU A 124 6.00 -0.85 -18.77
CA LEU A 124 7.42 -1.21 -18.94
C LEU A 124 7.60 -2.64 -19.50
N HIS A 125 6.85 -3.62 -18.99
CA HIS A 125 6.92 -5.01 -19.49
C HIS A 125 6.32 -5.13 -20.89
N GLN A 126 5.25 -4.38 -21.19
CA GLN A 126 4.68 -4.31 -22.53
C GLN A 126 5.71 -3.76 -23.54
N ASP A 127 6.41 -2.68 -23.20
CA ASP A 127 7.41 -2.07 -24.07
C ASP A 127 8.68 -2.95 -24.21
N ALA A 128 9.00 -3.73 -23.19
CA ALA A 128 10.09 -4.71 -23.21
C ALA A 128 9.74 -6.03 -23.93
N GLY A 129 8.46 -6.29 -24.22
CA GLY A 129 7.99 -7.55 -24.80
C GLY A 129 8.00 -8.75 -23.84
N ASP A 130 8.07 -8.51 -22.53
CA ASP A 130 8.08 -9.55 -21.49
C ASP A 130 6.63 -9.99 -21.18
N THR A 131 6.13 -10.94 -21.96
CA THR A 131 4.74 -11.39 -21.90
C THR A 131 4.39 -12.12 -20.60
N GLU A 132 5.35 -12.82 -19.99
CA GLU A 132 5.14 -13.55 -18.75
C GLU A 132 4.94 -12.59 -17.57
N ARG A 133 5.86 -11.62 -17.39
CA ARG A 133 5.72 -10.63 -16.32
C ARG A 133 4.53 -9.70 -16.57
N LEU A 134 4.25 -9.38 -17.83
CA LEU A 134 3.08 -8.57 -18.19
C LEU A 134 1.77 -9.24 -17.75
N ALA A 135 1.62 -10.56 -17.94
CA ALA A 135 0.43 -11.28 -17.53
C ALA A 135 0.22 -11.18 -16.00
N ALA A 136 1.25 -11.51 -15.22
CA ALA A 136 1.18 -11.43 -13.76
C ALA A 136 0.85 -10.02 -13.24
N VAL A 137 1.49 -8.99 -13.80
CA VAL A 137 1.24 -7.58 -13.44
C VAL A 137 -0.17 -7.14 -13.83
N THR A 138 -0.67 -7.57 -14.98
CA THR A 138 -2.00 -7.20 -15.48
C THR A 138 -3.10 -7.88 -14.66
N ASP A 139 -2.92 -9.14 -14.28
CA ASP A 139 -3.87 -9.86 -13.42
C ASP A 139 -3.99 -9.17 -12.05
N GLN A 140 -2.86 -8.80 -11.45
CA GLN A 140 -2.84 -8.08 -10.18
C GLN A 140 -3.47 -6.69 -10.31
N LEU A 141 -3.15 -5.96 -11.38
CA LEU A 141 -3.76 -4.65 -11.64
C LEU A 141 -5.28 -4.75 -11.82
N ALA A 142 -5.75 -5.74 -12.59
CA ALA A 142 -7.17 -5.97 -12.80
C ALA A 142 -7.88 -6.26 -11.47
N PHE A 143 -7.31 -7.12 -10.63
CA PHE A 143 -7.83 -7.38 -9.29
C PHE A 143 -7.93 -6.10 -8.46
N LEU A 144 -6.85 -5.31 -8.37
CA LEU A 144 -6.86 -4.06 -7.60
C LEU A 144 -7.88 -3.04 -8.11
N GLN A 145 -8.17 -3.01 -9.42
CA GLN A 145 -9.19 -2.13 -10.00
C GLN A 145 -10.62 -2.56 -9.66
N THR A 146 -10.84 -3.83 -9.29
CA THR A 146 -12.15 -4.29 -8.81
C THR A 146 -12.40 -3.96 -7.33
N LEU A 147 -11.34 -3.65 -6.57
CA LEU A 147 -11.48 -3.38 -5.15
C LEU A 147 -12.12 -2.01 -4.90
N PRO A 148 -13.09 -1.92 -3.97
CA PRO A 148 -13.57 -0.64 -3.45
C PRO A 148 -12.42 0.20 -2.88
N PRO A 149 -12.47 1.55 -2.99
CA PRO A 149 -11.42 2.43 -2.48
C PRO A 149 -11.11 2.22 -0.99
N GLU A 150 -12.12 1.88 -0.19
CA GLU A 150 -11.97 1.56 1.23
C GLU A 150 -11.09 0.32 1.43
N LEU A 151 -11.26 -0.72 0.61
CA LEU A 151 -10.47 -1.94 0.72
C LEU A 151 -9.06 -1.74 0.18
N LEU A 152 -8.86 -0.92 -0.85
CA LEU A 152 -7.51 -0.50 -1.27
C LEU A 152 -6.77 0.23 -0.15
N ALA A 153 -7.46 1.11 0.58
CA ALA A 153 -6.88 1.79 1.74
C ALA A 153 -6.59 0.81 2.90
N VAL A 154 -7.42 -0.22 3.11
CA VAL A 154 -7.12 -1.31 4.07
C VAL A 154 -5.83 -2.04 3.68
N VAL A 155 -5.63 -2.36 2.40
CA VAL A 155 -4.38 -2.98 1.93
C VAL A 155 -3.17 -2.07 2.18
N SER A 156 -3.30 -0.76 1.96
CA SER A 156 -2.25 0.21 2.27
C SER A 156 -1.95 0.29 3.78
N TYR A 157 -2.96 0.27 4.64
CA TYR A 157 -2.73 0.20 6.09
C TYR A 157 -2.06 -1.10 6.53
N LEU A 158 -2.37 -2.23 5.88
CA LEU A 158 -1.72 -3.51 6.14
C LEU A 158 -0.25 -3.51 5.71
N SER A 159 0.12 -2.84 4.61
CA SER A 159 1.53 -2.70 4.21
C SER A 159 2.32 -1.78 5.14
N GLU A 160 1.67 -0.77 5.73
CA GLU A 160 2.25 0.11 6.76
C GLU A 160 2.23 -0.49 8.19
N ASP A 161 1.78 -1.75 8.36
CA ASP A 161 1.56 -2.43 9.66
C ASP A 161 0.61 -1.68 10.63
N ARG A 162 -0.27 -0.83 10.09
CA ARG A 162 -1.26 -0.06 10.84
C ARG A 162 -2.54 -0.88 11.05
N LEU A 163 -2.41 -1.97 11.79
CA LEU A 163 -3.48 -2.97 11.97
C LEU A 163 -4.77 -2.38 12.56
N VAL A 164 -4.67 -1.43 13.49
CA VAL A 164 -5.84 -0.77 14.11
C VAL A 164 -6.64 0.06 13.09
N ASP A 165 -5.95 0.79 12.21
CA ASP A 165 -6.59 1.59 11.17
C ASP A 165 -7.23 0.69 10.11
N ALA A 166 -6.50 -0.36 9.70
CA ALA A 166 -6.99 -1.39 8.78
C ALA A 166 -8.25 -2.05 9.32
N GLU A 167 -8.24 -2.51 10.58
CA GLU A 167 -9.37 -3.19 11.21
C GLU A 167 -10.60 -2.30 11.28
N ARG A 168 -10.43 -1.07 11.78
CA ARG A 168 -11.52 -0.09 11.92
C ARG A 168 -12.17 0.22 10.58
N LEU A 169 -11.37 0.46 9.54
CA LEU A 169 -11.88 0.75 8.21
C LEU A 169 -12.57 -0.46 7.59
N CYS A 170 -11.97 -1.65 7.71
CA CYS A 170 -12.51 -2.89 7.17
C CYS A 170 -13.84 -3.28 7.83
N LYS A 171 -13.92 -3.22 9.17
CA LYS A 171 -15.17 -3.47 9.92
C LYS A 171 -16.27 -2.49 9.52
N ARG A 172 -15.96 -1.20 9.36
CA ARG A 172 -16.92 -0.20 8.89
C ARG A 172 -17.42 -0.52 7.47
N PHE A 173 -16.55 -0.92 6.56
CA PHE A 173 -16.93 -1.31 5.22
C PHE A 173 -17.88 -2.52 5.23
N LEU A 174 -17.58 -3.54 6.04
CA LEU A 174 -18.38 -4.76 6.16
C LEU A 174 -19.73 -4.55 6.87
N GLN A 175 -19.92 -3.49 7.65
CA GLN A 175 -21.23 -3.16 8.22
C GLN A 175 -22.29 -2.94 7.12
N SER A 176 -21.90 -2.30 6.01
CA SER A 176 -22.76 -2.06 4.85
C SER A 176 -22.67 -3.19 3.81
N ASN A 177 -21.56 -3.94 3.79
CA ASN A 177 -21.27 -4.97 2.79
C ASN A 177 -20.97 -6.33 3.46
N ARG A 178 -21.93 -6.85 4.21
CA ARG A 178 -21.74 -7.97 5.16
C ARG A 178 -21.10 -9.23 4.59
N THR A 179 -21.37 -9.54 3.33
CA THR A 179 -20.88 -10.75 2.66
C THR A 179 -19.83 -10.43 1.59
N HIS A 180 -19.22 -9.25 1.59
CA HIS A 180 -18.23 -8.91 0.56
C HIS A 180 -16.95 -9.75 0.72
N VAL A 181 -16.68 -10.62 -0.26
CA VAL A 181 -15.63 -11.65 -0.20
C VAL A 181 -14.25 -11.08 0.15
N GLU A 182 -13.78 -10.03 -0.54
CA GLU A 182 -12.47 -9.44 -0.24
C GLU A 182 -12.45 -8.65 1.08
N GLY A 183 -13.59 -8.15 1.53
CA GLY A 183 -13.67 -7.48 2.83
C GLY A 183 -13.50 -8.49 3.95
N MET A 184 -14.16 -9.63 3.84
CA MET A 184 -14.03 -10.74 4.81
C MET A 184 -12.61 -11.32 4.81
N ARG A 185 -12.01 -11.53 3.63
CA ARG A 185 -10.61 -11.99 3.50
C ARG A 185 -9.61 -11.03 4.15
N LEU A 186 -9.77 -9.72 3.92
CA LEU A 186 -8.91 -8.71 4.53
C LEU A 186 -9.12 -8.63 6.05
N LEU A 187 -10.36 -8.73 6.55
CA LEU A 187 -10.62 -8.79 7.99
C LEU A 187 -9.98 -10.01 8.63
N ALA A 188 -10.04 -11.17 7.98
CA ALA A 188 -9.38 -12.38 8.44
C ALA A 188 -7.85 -12.29 8.41
N GLU A 189 -7.27 -11.61 7.41
CA GLU A 189 -5.84 -11.31 7.38
C GLU A 189 -5.42 -10.41 8.56
N ILE A 190 -6.19 -9.35 8.82
CA ILE A 190 -5.97 -8.46 9.96
C ILE A 190 -6.02 -9.24 11.28
N ALA A 191 -7.06 -10.05 11.49
CA ALA A 191 -7.20 -10.90 12.67
C ALA A 191 -6.03 -11.91 12.78
N THR A 192 -5.59 -12.49 11.67
CA THR A 192 -4.45 -13.42 11.61
C THR A 192 -3.14 -12.75 12.02
N ARG A 193 -2.89 -11.51 11.59
CA ARG A 193 -1.71 -10.72 12.01
C ARG A 193 -1.77 -10.33 13.48
N ASN A 194 -2.96 -10.01 13.99
CA ASN A 194 -3.23 -9.79 15.41
C ASN A 194 -3.21 -11.08 16.26
N ARG A 195 -2.97 -12.25 15.65
CA ARG A 195 -3.03 -13.58 16.30
C ARG A 195 -4.40 -13.93 16.89
N ALA A 196 -5.46 -13.23 16.48
CA ALA A 196 -6.85 -13.54 16.79
C ALA A 196 -7.35 -14.64 15.84
N TYR A 197 -6.78 -15.84 15.95
CA TYR A 197 -7.03 -16.92 15.00
C TYR A 197 -8.48 -17.44 15.02
N ASP A 198 -9.15 -17.38 16.18
CA ASP A 198 -10.56 -17.77 16.29
C ASP A 198 -11.47 -16.80 15.50
N GLU A 199 -11.19 -15.49 15.54
CA GLU A 199 -11.92 -14.49 14.72
C GLU A 199 -11.61 -14.69 13.23
N ALA A 200 -10.34 -14.94 12.88
CA ALA A 200 -9.95 -15.21 11.50
C ALA A 200 -10.63 -16.48 10.93
N GLU A 201 -10.68 -17.57 11.71
CA GLU A 201 -11.38 -18.80 11.35
C GLU A 201 -12.87 -18.54 11.16
N PHE A 202 -13.53 -17.89 12.12
CA PHE A 202 -14.97 -17.61 12.03
C PHE A 202 -15.32 -16.79 10.77
N VAL A 203 -14.53 -15.76 10.48
CA VAL A 203 -14.73 -14.92 9.28
C VAL A 203 -14.50 -15.73 8.01
N LEU A 204 -13.45 -16.55 7.94
CA LEU A 204 -13.13 -17.34 6.74
C LEU A 204 -14.09 -18.51 6.52
N GLU A 205 -14.54 -19.17 7.59
CA GLU A 205 -15.59 -20.17 7.56
C GLU A 205 -16.87 -19.58 6.94
N SER A 206 -17.33 -18.45 7.47
CA SER A 206 -18.47 -17.72 6.91
C SER A 206 -18.23 -17.31 5.44
N CYS A 207 -17.01 -16.87 5.11
CA CYS A 207 -16.66 -16.41 3.78
C CYS A 207 -16.79 -17.53 2.73
N VAL A 208 -16.27 -18.73 3.02
CA VAL A 208 -16.34 -19.87 2.10
C VAL A 208 -17.71 -20.54 2.07
N GLU A 209 -18.57 -20.28 3.06
CA GLU A 209 -19.99 -20.65 3.01
C GLU A 209 -20.78 -19.75 2.06
N PHE A 210 -20.55 -18.44 2.09
CA PHE A 210 -21.20 -17.49 1.18
C PHE A 210 -20.64 -17.52 -0.25
N HIS A 211 -19.34 -17.78 -0.41
CA HIS A 211 -18.61 -17.76 -1.69
C HIS A 211 -17.78 -19.04 -1.86
N PRO A 212 -18.43 -20.19 -2.10
CA PRO A 212 -17.75 -21.48 -2.15
C PRO A 212 -16.73 -21.59 -3.29
N GLU A 213 -16.94 -20.91 -4.40
CA GLU A 213 -16.04 -20.91 -5.57
C GLU A 213 -14.79 -20.03 -5.37
N HIS A 214 -14.73 -19.22 -4.30
CA HIS A 214 -13.64 -18.27 -4.10
C HIS A 214 -12.39 -18.97 -3.56
N ARG A 215 -11.60 -19.55 -4.47
CA ARG A 215 -10.39 -20.35 -4.17
C ARG A 215 -9.42 -19.64 -3.22
N ASN A 216 -9.20 -18.34 -3.41
CA ASN A 216 -8.29 -17.58 -2.55
C ASN A 216 -8.77 -17.56 -1.08
N ALA A 217 -10.08 -17.40 -0.84
CA ALA A 217 -10.66 -17.39 0.51
C ALA A 217 -10.47 -18.75 1.19
N ARG A 218 -10.75 -19.82 0.44
CA ARG A 218 -10.57 -21.19 0.92
C ARG A 218 -9.09 -21.52 1.18
N LEU A 219 -8.15 -21.04 0.36
CA LEU A 219 -6.71 -21.18 0.62
C LEU A 219 -6.28 -20.46 1.90
N GLN A 220 -6.76 -19.23 2.12
CA GLN A 220 -6.50 -18.50 3.35
C GLN A 220 -7.08 -19.23 4.56
N TYR A 221 -8.27 -19.82 4.41
CA TYR A 221 -8.90 -20.62 5.45
C TYR A 221 -8.06 -21.84 5.85
N VAL A 222 -7.58 -22.60 4.85
CA VAL A 222 -6.64 -23.71 5.07
C VAL A 222 -5.43 -23.24 5.86
N ASN A 223 -4.81 -22.12 5.49
CA ASN A 223 -3.63 -21.59 6.17
C ASN A 223 -3.90 -21.22 7.63
N VAL A 224 -5.06 -20.63 7.94
CA VAL A 224 -5.47 -20.32 9.32
C VAL A 224 -5.68 -21.60 10.12
N LEU A 225 -6.40 -22.59 9.57
CA LEU A 225 -6.62 -23.89 10.23
C LEU A 225 -5.29 -24.60 10.52
N MET A 226 -4.32 -24.53 9.60
CA MET A 226 -2.98 -25.09 9.79
C MET A 226 -2.24 -24.40 10.95
N ARG A 227 -2.31 -23.07 11.05
CA ARG A 227 -1.72 -22.31 12.19
C ARG A 227 -2.36 -22.70 13.52
N MET A 228 -3.65 -23.03 13.52
CA MET A 228 -4.39 -23.51 14.69
C MET A 228 -4.23 -25.01 14.96
N GLN A 229 -3.44 -25.73 14.15
CA GLN A 229 -3.25 -27.19 14.24
C GLN A 229 -4.54 -28.01 14.03
N LYS A 230 -5.55 -27.45 13.36
CA LYS A 230 -6.80 -28.12 13.00
C LYS A 230 -6.64 -28.91 11.70
N PHE A 231 -5.69 -29.83 11.67
CA PHE A 231 -5.23 -30.52 10.45
C PHE A 231 -6.34 -31.27 9.70
N ALA A 232 -7.27 -31.91 10.42
CA ALA A 232 -8.38 -32.63 9.79
C ALA A 232 -9.30 -31.69 8.98
N ARG A 233 -9.66 -30.53 9.55
CA ARG A 233 -10.45 -29.50 8.87
C ARG A 233 -9.68 -28.87 7.72
N ALA A 234 -8.38 -28.58 7.93
CA ALA A 234 -7.52 -28.03 6.90
C ALA A 234 -7.43 -28.96 5.68
N HIS A 235 -7.28 -30.27 5.91
CA HIS A 235 -7.26 -31.28 4.87
C HIS A 235 -8.57 -31.32 4.09
N GLU A 236 -9.72 -31.32 4.77
CA GLU A 236 -11.04 -31.30 4.11
C GLU A 236 -11.19 -30.08 3.18
N GLN A 237 -10.80 -28.89 3.65
CA GLN A 237 -10.87 -27.68 2.84
C GLN A 237 -9.87 -27.71 1.66
N ALA A 238 -8.69 -28.29 1.85
CA ALA A 238 -7.70 -28.47 0.79
C ALA A 238 -8.18 -29.46 -0.30
N GLU A 239 -8.87 -30.54 0.08
CA GLU A 239 -9.47 -31.43 -0.92
C GLU A 239 -10.54 -30.73 -1.76
N ARG A 240 -11.32 -29.82 -1.18
CA ARG A 240 -12.30 -29.01 -1.93
C ARG A 240 -11.60 -28.13 -2.97
N LEU A 241 -10.47 -27.51 -2.65
CA LEU A 241 -9.66 -26.71 -3.59
C LEU A 241 -9.12 -27.50 -4.79
N LEU A 242 -8.91 -28.82 -4.63
CA LEU A 242 -8.37 -29.70 -5.67
C LEU A 242 -9.46 -30.32 -6.55
N ARG A 243 -10.72 -30.29 -6.10
CA ARG A 243 -11.88 -30.81 -6.84
C ARG A 243 -12.52 -29.77 -7.78
N GLU A 244 -12.14 -28.50 -7.64
CA GLU A 244 -12.57 -27.33 -8.43
C GLU A 244 -11.50 -26.97 -9.47
#